data_AF-A0A560P565-F1
#
_entry.id   AF-A0A560P565-F1
#
_cell.length_a   1.000
_cell.length_b   1.000
_cell.length_c   1.000
_cell.angle_alpha   90.00
_cell.angle_beta   90.00
_cell.angle_gamma   90.00
#
_symmetry.space_group_name_H-M   'P 1'
#
loop_
_entity.id
_entity.type
_entity.pdbx_description
1 polymer ?
#
loop_
_entity_poly.entity_id
_entity_poly.type
_entity_poly.pdbx_seq_one_letter_code
_entity_poly.pdbx_strand_id
1 'polypeptide(L)' 'MKRFALVIIGCALTTSALAAPKSCEELKAEIEAKIQANKVSSYTLEIVMKKEVHDQNMVVGTCEGGRKKIIYQKNDN' A
#
# COMPACT_ATOMS: atom_id res chain seq x y z
N MET A 1 5.57 -48.96 -15.89
CA MET A 1 5.71 -48.37 -17.24
C MET A 1 4.37 -47.84 -17.76
N LYS A 2 3.99 -46.60 -17.43
CA LYS A 2 3.30 -45.63 -18.31
C LYS A 2 2.93 -44.36 -17.52
N ARG A 3 3.57 -43.25 -17.90
CA ARG A 3 2.96 -41.92 -18.17
C ARG A 3 2.08 -41.31 -17.09
N PHE A 4 2.64 -40.36 -16.33
CA PHE A 4 2.02 -39.05 -16.17
C PHE A 4 3.13 -38.00 -16.10
N ALA A 5 3.41 -37.40 -17.26
CA ALA A 5 4.09 -36.13 -17.34
C ALA A 5 3.13 -35.07 -16.80
N LEU A 6 3.49 -34.38 -15.72
CA LEU A 6 2.86 -33.13 -15.35
C LEU A 6 3.95 -32.07 -15.26
N VAL A 7 4.11 -31.40 -16.40
CA VAL A 7 4.83 -30.15 -16.57
C VAL A 7 4.28 -29.13 -15.57
N ILE A 8 5.10 -28.72 -14.60
CA ILE A 8 4.85 -27.50 -13.82
C ILE A 8 5.74 -26.43 -14.42
N ILE A 9 5.17 -25.73 -15.40
CA ILE A 9 5.64 -24.42 -15.86
C ILE A 9 5.52 -23.49 -14.66
N GLY A 10 6.63 -23.28 -13.97
CA GLY A 10 6.77 -22.24 -12.97
C GLY A 10 6.75 -20.89 -13.69
N CYS A 11 5.59 -20.22 -13.67
CA CYS A 11 5.46 -18.81 -14.01
C CYS A 11 6.31 -17.99 -13.02
N ALA A 12 7.60 -17.87 -13.28
CA ALA A 12 8.43 -16.81 -12.73
C ALA A 12 8.11 -15.52 -13.51
N LEU A 13 6.91 -14.98 -13.30
CA LEU A 13 6.66 -13.58 -13.58
C LEU A 13 7.39 -12.77 -12.51
N THR A 14 8.71 -12.66 -12.65
CA THR A 14 9.48 -11.63 -11.97
C THR A 14 9.28 -10.35 -12.75
N THR A 15 8.09 -9.75 -12.64
CA THR A 15 7.91 -8.34 -12.96
C THR A 15 8.60 -7.57 -11.85
N SER A 16 9.92 -7.39 -12.00
CA SER A 16 10.68 -6.37 -11.28
C SER A 16 10.09 -5.03 -11.70
N ALA A 17 9.02 -4.63 -11.02
CA ALA A 17 8.32 -3.39 -11.26
C ALA A 17 9.34 -2.26 -11.24
N LEU A 18 9.31 -1.50 -12.33
CA LEU A 18 10.12 -0.32 -12.58
C LEU A 18 10.19 0.54 -11.32
N ALA A 19 11.41 0.91 -10.91
CA ALA A 19 11.68 1.87 -9.86
C ALA A 19 11.28 3.28 -10.33
N ALA A 20 9.99 3.50 -10.58
CA ALA A 20 9.38 4.79 -10.38
C ALA A 20 9.14 4.91 -8.87
N PRO A 21 9.46 6.05 -8.23
CA PRO A 21 9.04 6.27 -6.85
C PRO A 21 7.53 6.04 -6.80
N LYS A 22 7.09 5.00 -6.07
CA LYS A 22 5.67 4.65 -5.91
C LYS A 22 4.89 5.95 -5.70
N SER A 23 3.92 6.21 -6.57
CA SER A 23 3.07 7.38 -6.43
C SER A 23 2.37 7.32 -5.07
N CYS A 24 2.09 8.48 -4.47
CA CYS A 24 1.37 8.53 -3.19
C CYS A 24 0.06 7.72 -3.22
N GLU A 25 -0.57 7.64 -4.40
CA GLU A 25 -1.79 6.88 -4.65
C GLU A 25 -1.57 5.37 -4.56
N GLU A 26 -0.48 4.82 -5.08
CA GLU A 26 -0.17 3.38 -4.93
C GLU A 26 0.10 3.03 -3.46
N LEU A 27 0.93 3.83 -2.78
CA LEU A 27 1.19 3.62 -1.35
C LEU A 27 -0.09 3.72 -0.53
N LYS A 28 -0.98 4.66 -0.87
CA LYS A 28 -2.29 4.77 -0.25
C LYS A 28 -3.09 3.48 -0.47
N ALA A 29 -3.19 2.99 -1.70
CA ALA A 29 -3.92 1.76 -2.00
C ALA A 29 -3.37 0.52 -1.27
N GLU A 30 -2.04 0.37 -1.16
CA GLU A 30 -1.41 -0.70 -0.39
C GLU A 30 -1.76 -0.60 1.10
N ILE A 31 -1.76 0.61 1.66
CA ILE A 31 -2.16 0.85 3.05
C ILE A 31 -3.66 0.55 3.24
N GLU A 32 -4.54 0.94 2.31
CA GLU A 32 -5.97 0.60 2.36
C GLU A 32 -6.18 -0.91 2.38
N ALA A 33 -5.52 -1.64 1.49
CA ALA A 33 -5.61 -3.10 1.46
C ALA A 33 -5.19 -3.72 2.79
N LYS A 34 -4.12 -3.21 3.42
CA LYS A 34 -3.69 -3.66 4.75
C LYS A 34 -4.73 -3.32 5.84
N ILE A 35 -5.31 -2.14 5.83
CA ILE A 35 -6.31 -1.72 6.81
C ILE A 35 -7.58 -2.59 6.68
N GLN A 36 -8.03 -2.84 5.46
CA GLN A 36 -9.16 -3.73 5.18
C GLN A 36 -8.88 -5.17 5.60
N ALA A 37 -7.66 -5.67 5.38
CA ALA A 37 -7.24 -6.99 5.84
C ALA A 37 -7.29 -7.11 7.39
N ASN A 38 -7.09 -6.00 8.10
CA ASN A 38 -7.25 -5.91 9.55
C ASN A 38 -8.70 -5.68 10.00
N LYS A 39 -9.68 -5.74 9.09
CA LYS A 39 -11.12 -5.55 9.37
C LYS A 39 -11.46 -4.23 10.04
N VAL A 40 -10.65 -3.20 9.80
CA VAL A 40 -10.93 -1.86 10.29
C VAL A 40 -12.01 -1.24 9.41
N SER A 41 -13.21 -1.13 9.94
CA SER A 41 -14.33 -0.44 9.30
C SER A 41 -14.26 1.06 9.61
N SER A 42 -14.67 1.90 8.66
CA SER A 42 -14.78 3.36 8.81
C SER A 42 -13.45 4.08 9.07
N TYR A 43 -12.70 4.34 8.00
CA TYR A 43 -11.48 5.14 8.04
C TYR A 43 -11.33 5.99 6.78
N THR A 44 -10.55 7.06 6.87
CA THR A 44 -10.21 7.94 5.76
C THR A 44 -8.69 8.05 5.65
N LEU A 45 -8.16 7.83 4.45
CA LEU A 45 -6.75 8.10 4.14
C LEU A 45 -6.62 9.37 3.29
N GLU A 46 -5.84 10.32 3.77
CA GLU A 46 -5.61 11.59 3.09
C GLU A 46 -4.11 11.82 2.85
N ILE A 47 -3.78 12.40 1.71
CA ILE A 47 -2.41 12.75 1.34
C ILE A 47 -2.24 14.24 1.59
N VAL A 48 -1.44 14.59 2.59
CA VAL A 48 -1.19 15.97 3.01
C VAL A 48 0.29 16.31 2.84
N MET A 49 0.65 17.60 2.72
CA MET A 49 2.06 17.97 2.76
C MET A 49 2.63 17.73 4.16
N LYS A 50 3.95 17.47 4.25
CA LYS A 50 4.64 17.28 5.54
C LYS A 50 4.38 18.41 6.54
N LYS A 51 4.21 19.65 6.06
CA LYS A 51 3.94 20.84 6.89
C LYS A 51 2.51 20.91 7.44
N GLU A 52 1.58 20.18 6.84
CA GLU A 52 0.15 20.15 7.19
C GLU A 52 -0.17 19.01 8.17
N VAL A 53 0.80 18.13 8.42
CA VAL A 53 0.66 17.10 9.45
C VAL A 53 0.77 17.75 10.82
N HIS A 54 -0.37 17.85 11.51
CA HIS A 54 -0.42 18.29 12.90
C HIS A 54 -0.04 17.16 13.86
N ASP A 55 -0.47 15.94 13.57
CA ASP A 55 -0.24 14.75 14.40
C ASP A 55 0.60 13.69 13.68
N GLN A 56 1.80 13.44 14.19
CA GLN A 56 2.68 12.40 13.63
C GLN A 56 2.14 10.98 13.87
N ASN A 57 1.31 10.80 14.90
CA ASN A 57 0.68 9.52 15.23
C ASN A 57 -0.33 9.07 14.17
N MET A 58 -0.85 10.01 13.38
CA MET A 58 -1.78 9.69 12.29
C MET A 58 -1.05 9.31 11.00
N VAL A 59 0.26 9.50 10.91
CA VAL A 59 1.02 9.23 9.69
C VAL A 59 1.25 7.73 9.52
N VAL A 60 0.60 7.15 8.51
CA VAL A 60 0.73 5.73 8.16
C VAL A 60 1.65 5.49 6.96
N GLY A 61 2.02 6.56 6.25
CA GLY A 61 2.89 6.47 5.07
C GLY A 61 3.56 7.80 4.73
N THR A 62 4.64 7.72 3.97
CA THR A 62 5.38 8.88 3.46
C THR A 62 5.69 8.65 1.99
N CYS A 63 5.43 9.63 1.13
CA CYS A 63 5.62 9.53 -0.31
C CYS A 63 6.32 10.79 -0.86
N GLU A 64 6.64 10.78 -2.16
CA GLU A 64 7.38 11.88 -2.83
C GLU A 64 8.70 12.25 -2.13
N GLY A 65 9.44 11.23 -1.66
CA GLY A 65 10.73 11.44 -0.99
C GLY A 65 10.64 12.19 0.35
N GLY A 66 9.48 12.19 1.01
CA GLY A 66 9.31 12.85 2.31
C GLY A 66 8.53 14.15 2.30
N ARG A 67 8.15 14.64 1.11
CA ARG A 67 7.40 15.91 0.97
C ARG A 67 5.94 15.78 1.33
N LYS A 68 5.35 14.62 1.08
CA LYS A 68 3.94 14.31 1.40
C LYS A 68 3.85 13.13 2.36
N LYS A 69 2.79 13.15 3.16
CA LYS A 69 2.48 12.18 4.20
C LYS A 69 1.06 11.66 3.97
N ILE A 70 0.86 10.38 4.25
CA ILE A 70 -0.46 9.75 4.20
C ILE A 70 -0.93 9.66 5.64
N ILE A 71 -1.99 10.38 5.97
CA ILE A 71 -2.59 10.37 7.30
C ILE A 71 -3.79 9.42 7.33
N TYR A 72 -3.95 8.74 8.46
CA TYR A 72 -5.07 7.89 8.79
C TYR A 72 -5.99 8.61 9.77
N GLN A 73 -7.24 8.78 9.36
CA GLN A 73 -8.31 9.29 10.20
C GLN A 73 -9.29 8.15 10.46
N LYS A 74 -9.37 7.72 11.72
CA LYS A 74 -10.41 6.77 12.14
C LYS A 74 -11.73 7.52 12.19
N ASN A 75 -12.74 7.06 11.47
CA ASN A 75 -14.10 7.53 11.64
C ASN A 75 -14.75 6.67 12.73
N ASP A 76 -14.42 6.98 13.98
CA ASP A 76 -15.10 6.41 15.15
C ASP A 76 -16.48 7.09 15.25
N ASN A 77 -17.56 6.31 15.15
CA ASN A 77 -18.92 6.79 15.38
C ASN A 77 -19.43 6.20 16.69
#